data_AF-A0A6P0S7L1-F1
#
_entry.id   AF-A0A6P0S7L1-F1
#
_cell.length_a   1.000
_cell.length_b   1.000
_cell.length_c   1.000
_cell.angle_alpha   90.00
_cell.angle_beta   90.00
_cell.angle_gamma   90.00
#
_symmetry.space_group_name_H-M   'P 1'
#
loop_
_entity.id
_entity.type
_entity.pdbx_description
1 polymer ?
#
loop_
_entity_poly.entity_id
_entity_poly.type
_entity_poly.pdbx_seq_one_letter_code
_entity_poly.pdbx_strand_id
1 'polypeptide(L)' 'MKPLNNTPTTSQAETGPRYWRSLDDLAQTPEFRDQVEREFGPGASELSDVDRRHFFKIMAASFAIGGVGFAGCRRP' A
#
# COMPACT_ATOMS: atom_id res chain seq x y z
N MET A 1 -13.58 -21.57 9.68
CA MET A 1 -12.93 -20.59 8.76
C MET A 1 -13.99 -19.60 8.31
N LYS A 2 -13.80 -18.30 8.60
CA LYS A 2 -14.74 -17.23 8.24
C LYS A 2 -14.16 -16.47 7.05
N PRO A 3 -14.89 -16.26 5.94
CA PRO A 3 -14.39 -15.46 4.83
C PRO A 3 -14.32 -13.97 5.24
N LEU A 4 -13.21 -13.32 4.94
CA LEU A 4 -13.09 -11.87 5.00
C LEU A 4 -13.79 -11.31 3.75
N ASN A 5 -15.04 -10.89 3.91
CA ASN A 5 -15.76 -10.15 2.87
C ASN A 5 -15.14 -8.76 2.74
N ASN A 6 -14.49 -8.48 1.62
CA ASN A 6 -14.05 -7.14 1.25
C ASN A 6 -15.22 -6.36 0.64
N THR A 7 -16.14 -5.92 1.50
CA THR A 7 -17.11 -4.88 1.12
C THR A 7 -16.48 -3.51 1.36
N PRO A 8 -16.40 -2.61 0.34
CA PRO A 8 -16.15 -1.20 0.60
C PRO A 8 -17.39 -0.62 1.30
N THR A 9 -17.47 -0.78 2.62
CA THR A 9 -18.24 0.15 3.46
C THR A 9 -17.49 1.47 3.39
N THR A 10 -18.02 2.50 2.72
CA THR A 10 -18.81 3.54 3.38
C THR A 10 -19.53 4.37 2.31
N SER A 11 -20.71 3.92 1.89
CA SER A 11 -21.79 4.84 1.50
C SER A 11 -22.63 5.08 2.75
N GLN A 12 -22.05 5.78 3.72
CA GLN A 12 -22.87 6.44 4.73
C GLN A 12 -23.56 7.56 3.96
N ALA A 13 -24.88 7.55 3.92
CA ALA A 13 -25.66 8.72 3.52
C ALA A 13 -25.36 9.81 4.56
N GLU A 14 -24.28 10.57 4.34
CA GLU A 14 -23.93 11.69 5.20
C GLU A 14 -25.00 12.76 5.01
N THR A 15 -25.96 12.82 5.94
CA THR A 15 -27.01 13.84 5.99
C THR A 15 -26.47 15.18 6.50
N GLY A 16 -25.22 15.53 6.15
CA GLY A 16 -24.50 16.71 6.63
C GLY A 16 -23.49 17.25 5.60
N PRO A 17 -23.02 18.49 5.78
CA PRO A 17 -22.06 19.10 4.85
C PRO A 17 -20.72 18.35 4.86
N ARG A 18 -20.29 17.91 3.67
CA ARG A 18 -19.05 17.17 3.47
C ARG A 18 -17.86 18.14 3.37
N TYR A 19 -17.12 18.28 4.45
CA TYR A 19 -16.01 19.24 4.56
C TYR A 19 -14.69 18.75 3.95
N TRP A 20 -14.59 17.46 3.60
CA TRP A 20 -13.37 16.80 3.15
C TRP A 20 -13.71 15.69 2.15
N ARG A 21 -12.83 15.48 1.17
CA ARG A 21 -12.91 14.35 0.23
C ARG A 21 -12.09 13.20 0.77
N SER A 22 -12.62 11.99 0.70
CA SER A 22 -11.85 10.79 1.06
C SER A 22 -10.78 10.51 0.00
N LEU A 23 -9.72 9.79 0.38
CA LEU A 23 -8.72 9.32 -0.58
C LEU A 23 -9.33 8.36 -1.62
N ASP A 24 -10.39 7.64 -1.25
CA ASP A 24 -11.12 6.78 -2.18
C ASP A 24 -11.85 7.61 -3.25
N ASP A 25 -12.46 8.75 -2.88
CA ASP A 25 -13.06 9.69 -3.84
C ASP A 25 -12.05 10.28 -4.84
N LEU A 26 -10.76 10.33 -4.47
CA LEU A 26 -9.68 10.76 -5.37
C LEU A 26 -9.19 9.59 -6.23
N ALA A 27 -9.12 8.39 -5.66
CA ALA A 27 -8.72 7.18 -6.39
C ALA A 27 -9.72 6.79 -7.50
N GLN A 28 -10.98 7.19 -7.38
CA GLN A 28 -12.02 6.94 -8.39
C GLN A 28 -12.00 7.95 -9.56
N THR A 29 -11.14 8.98 -9.57
CA THR A 29 -11.10 9.92 -10.71
C THR A 29 -10.46 9.28 -11.94
N PRO A 30 -10.95 9.57 -13.15
CA PRO A 30 -10.39 9.00 -14.38
C PRO A 30 -8.92 9.40 -14.58
N GLU A 31 -8.54 10.63 -14.19
CA GLU A 31 -7.14 11.05 -14.33
C GLU A 31 -6.19 10.23 -13.44
N PHE A 32 -6.64 9.84 -12.23
CA PHE A 32 -5.84 9.03 -11.33
C PHE A 32 -5.67 7.59 -11.85
N ARG A 33 -6.73 7.01 -12.44
CA ARG A 33 -6.66 5.67 -13.04
C ARG A 33 -5.71 5.63 -14.23
N ASP A 34 -5.79 6.61 -15.11
CA ASP A 34 -4.91 6.73 -16.26
C ASP A 34 -3.43 6.91 -15.83
N GLN A 35 -3.17 7.62 -14.74
CA GLN A 35 -1.84 7.75 -14.15
C GLN A 35 -1.35 6.42 -13.57
N VAL A 36 -2.20 5.69 -12.85
CA VAL A 36 -1.87 4.37 -12.30
C VAL A 36 -1.53 3.37 -13.40
N GLU A 37 -2.29 3.34 -14.49
CA GLU A 37 -2.01 2.45 -15.63
C GLU A 37 -0.72 2.83 -16.38
N ARG A 38 -0.34 4.12 -16.38
CA ARG A 38 0.93 4.59 -16.96
C ARG A 38 2.14 4.31 -16.07
N GLU A 39 1.98 4.45 -14.76
CA GLU A 39 3.07 4.26 -13.78
C GLU A 39 3.32 2.77 -13.50
N PHE A 40 2.26 1.96 -13.51
CA PHE A 40 2.32 0.54 -13.22
C PHE A 40 1.98 -0.27 -14.49
N GLY A 41 3.02 -0.78 -15.16
CA GLY A 41 2.88 -1.61 -16.35
C GLY A 41 2.15 -2.95 -16.09
N PRO A 42 1.80 -3.69 -17.16
CA PRO A 42 1.12 -4.98 -17.04
C PRO A 42 1.91 -5.94 -16.15
N GLY A 43 1.23 -6.57 -15.17
CA GLY A 43 1.84 -7.45 -14.18
C GLY A 43 2.22 -6.78 -12.85
N ALA A 44 2.03 -5.47 -12.69
CA ALA A 44 2.30 -4.80 -11.42
C ALA A 44 1.42 -5.28 -10.25
N SER A 45 0.23 -5.82 -10.54
CA SER A 45 -0.62 -6.49 -9.54
C SER A 45 -0.29 -7.97 -9.37
N GLU A 46 0.53 -8.54 -10.25
CA GLU A 46 0.88 -9.96 -10.26
C GLU A 46 2.20 -10.18 -9.52
N LEU A 47 2.10 -10.39 -8.22
CA LEU A 47 3.19 -10.97 -7.44
C LEU A 47 3.06 -12.50 -7.54
N SER A 48 3.71 -13.11 -8.52
CA SER A 48 3.74 -14.56 -8.68
C SER A 48 4.59 -15.21 -7.58
N ASP A 49 4.03 -16.21 -6.90
CA ASP A 49 4.69 -17.19 -6.00
C ASP A 49 5.97 -16.71 -5.27
N VAL A 50 5.94 -15.52 -4.65
CA VAL A 50 7.07 -15.05 -3.86
C VAL A 50 7.00 -15.72 -2.50
N ASP A 51 8.02 -16.52 -2.18
CA ASP A 51 8.21 -17.03 -0.82
C ASP A 51 8.29 -15.85 0.15
N ARG A 52 7.28 -15.74 1.02
CA ARG A 52 7.18 -14.69 2.06
C ARG A 52 8.47 -14.59 2.86
N ARG A 53 9.12 -15.71 3.15
CA ARG A 53 10.37 -15.74 3.92
C ARG A 53 11.51 -15.11 3.12
N HIS A 54 11.61 -15.39 1.83
CA HIS A 54 12.61 -14.80 0.96
C HIS A 54 12.42 -13.29 0.83
N PHE A 55 11.18 -12.81 0.66
CA PHE A 55 10.89 -11.37 0.67
C PHE A 55 11.35 -10.69 1.96
N PHE A 56 11.03 -11.27 3.13
CA PHE A 56 11.48 -10.73 4.42
C PHE A 56 12.99 -10.75 4.59
N LYS A 57 13.70 -11.75 4.03
CA LYS A 57 15.18 -11.78 4.04
C LYS A 57 15.77 -10.61 3.26
N ILE A 58 15.25 -10.31 2.07
CA ILE A 58 15.73 -9.18 1.24
C ILE A 58 15.44 -7.84 1.91
N MET A 59 14.24 -7.67 2.48
CA MET A 59 13.89 -6.48 3.27
C MET A 59 14.85 -6.29 4.45
N ALA A 60 15.06 -7.34 5.27
CA ALA A 60 15.96 -7.29 6.42
C ALA A 60 17.41 -6.99 6.03
N ALA A 61 17.91 -7.58 4.93
CA ALA A 61 19.24 -7.28 4.40
C ALA A 61 19.37 -5.80 4.00
N SER A 62 18.35 -5.25 3.34
CA SER A 62 18.32 -3.84 2.93
C SER A 62 18.32 -2.91 4.15
N PHE A 63 17.54 -3.22 5.18
CA PHE A 63 17.55 -2.47 6.43
C PHE A 63 18.87 -2.59 7.19
N ALA A 64 19.51 -3.76 7.18
CA ALA A 64 20.82 -3.94 7.80
C ALA A 64 21.88 -3.06 7.11
N ILE A 65 21.86 -3.01 5.77
CA ILE A 65 22.79 -2.20 4.96
C ILE A 65 22.46 -0.70 5.06
N GLY A 66 21.18 -0.34 5.00
CA GLY A 66 20.74 1.04 4.81
C GLY A 66 20.29 1.81 6.07
N GLY A 67 20.03 1.15 7.20
CA GLY A 67 19.42 1.83 8.36
C GLY A 67 19.90 1.35 9.72
N VAL A 68 19.89 0.05 10.00
CA VAL A 68 20.14 -0.48 11.35
C VAL A 68 21.64 -0.66 11.62
N GLY A 69 22.44 -0.97 10.60
CA GLY A 69 23.91 -1.06 10.73
C GLY A 69 24.58 0.28 11.05
N PHE A 70 23.99 1.40 10.61
CA PHE A 70 24.53 2.74 10.82
C PHE A 70 23.85 3.53 11.95
N ALA A 71 22.60 3.22 12.33
CA ALA A 71 21.88 3.91 13.41
C ALA A 71 22.13 3.34 14.83
N GLY A 72 22.75 2.16 14.95
CA GLY A 72 22.91 1.42 16.20
C GLY A 72 24.12 1.79 17.07
N CYS A 73 25.02 2.66 16.61
CA CYS A 73 26.17 3.12 17.40
C CYS A 73 26.03 4.60 17.82
N ARG A 74 24.93 4.98 18.46
CA ARG A 74 24.98 6.09 19.41
C ARG A 74 25.47 5.53 20.75
N ARG A 75 26.75 5.78 21.02
CA ARG A 75 27.38 5.61 22.34
C ARG A 75 26.57 6.44 23.37
N PRO A 76 26.42 5.98 24.64
CA PRO A 76 25.71 6.74 25.67
C PRO A 76 26.28 8.14 25.85
#